data_AF-A0A7S3MDB5-F1
#
_entry.id   AF-A0A7S3MDB5-F1
#
_cell.length_a   1.000
_cell.length_b   1.000
_cell.length_c   1.000
_cell.angle_alpha   90.00
_cell.angle_beta   90.00
_cell.angle_gamma   90.00
#
_symmetry.space_group_name_H-M   'P 1'
#
loop_
_entity.id
_entity.type
_entity.pdbx_description
1 polymer ?
#
loop_
_entity_poly.entity_id
_entity_poly.type
_entity_poly.pdbx_seq_one_letter_code
_entity_poly.pdbx_strand_id
1 'polypeptide(L)'
;MYTKADALRQKGDLMRGDGSRDEPVFQGAVMSRRVHKSVRVDQDLERDKEQAAAFNMDKEEVYGKRPESRLKWLLKAMTFVGKKTLKVGDLYDIVTHKRFVVGASDKVGVQMKRLLLANAHLFSSKQQKFMQSEES
;
A
#
# COMPACT_ATOMS: atom_id res chain seq x y z
N MET A 1 -64.15 29.80 13.81
CA MET A 1 -62.77 29.68 14.34
C MET A 1 -62.52 28.22 14.66
N TYR A 2 -61.55 27.58 14.02
CA TYR A 2 -61.21 26.18 14.31
C TYR A 2 -60.47 26.10 15.65
N THR A 3 -60.84 25.11 16.47
CA THR A 3 -60.17 24.90 17.75
C THR A 3 -58.77 24.33 17.54
N LYS A 4 -57.85 24.57 18.47
CA LYS A 4 -56.47 24.03 18.43
C LYS A 4 -56.45 22.50 18.30
N ALA A 5 -57.51 21.83 18.78
CA ALA A 5 -57.70 20.39 18.65
C ALA A 5 -58.04 19.96 17.22
N ASP A 6 -58.86 20.73 16.49
CA ASP A 6 -59.22 20.42 15.09
C ASP A 6 -58.03 20.57 14.14
N ALA A 7 -57.19 21.58 14.37
CA ALA A 7 -55.97 21.81 13.57
C ALA A 7 -54.95 20.66 13.73
N LEU A 8 -54.85 20.07 14.92
CA LEU A 8 -53.96 18.93 15.18
C LEU A 8 -54.49 17.62 14.58
N ARG A 9 -55.81 17.42 14.58
CA ARG A 9 -56.45 16.27 13.90
C ARG A 9 -56.22 16.33 12.38
N GLN A 10 -56.47 17.48 11.78
CA GLN A 10 -56.32 17.67 10.34
C GLN A 10 -54.86 17.48 9.86
N LYS A 11 -53.88 17.86 10.68
CA LYS A 11 -52.45 17.62 10.41
C LYS A 11 -52.08 16.13 10.52
N GLY A 12 -52.70 15.39 11.44
CA GLY A 12 -52.52 13.95 11.56
C GLY A 12 -53.08 13.17 10.38
N ASP A 13 -54.24 13.60 9.86
CA ASP A 13 -54.91 12.96 8.72
C ASP A 13 -54.16 13.22 7.39
N LEU A 14 -53.62 14.43 7.20
CA LEU A 14 -52.79 14.76 6.02
C LEU A 14 -51.48 13.96 5.94
N MET A 15 -50.93 13.54 7.07
CA MET A 15 -49.68 12.76 7.12
C MET A 15 -49.89 11.25 6.94
N ARG A 16 -51.15 10.77 6.92
CA ARG A 16 -51.49 9.34 6.94
C ARG A 16 -51.73 8.72 5.56
N GLY A 17 -51.85 9.52 4.49
CA GLY A 17 -52.11 9.00 3.14
C GLY A 17 -53.46 8.27 3.02
N ASP A 18 -53.62 7.42 2.01
CA ASP A 18 -54.83 6.61 1.74
C ASP A 18 -54.89 5.28 2.52
N GLY A 19 -53.92 5.05 3.42
CA GLY A 19 -53.83 3.85 4.25
C GLY A 19 -54.95 3.77 5.30
N SER A 20 -55.45 2.54 5.53
CA SER A 20 -56.49 2.26 6.51
C SER A 20 -56.08 2.67 7.93
N ARG A 21 -57.07 3.03 8.75
CA ARG A 21 -56.91 3.63 10.08
C ARG A 21 -56.10 2.78 11.08
N ASP A 22 -56.00 1.48 10.82
CA ASP A 22 -55.33 0.47 11.66
C ASP A 22 -53.90 0.11 11.22
N GLU A 23 -53.35 0.72 10.17
CA GLU A 23 -51.98 0.43 9.75
C GLU A 23 -50.97 1.21 10.61
N PRO A 24 -50.05 0.52 11.34
CA PRO A 24 -49.04 1.20 12.13
C PRO A 24 -48.03 1.88 11.20
N VAL A 25 -48.12 3.20 11.10
CA VAL A 25 -47.16 4.04 10.38
C VAL A 25 -45.82 4.02 11.14
N PHE A 26 -44.94 3.07 10.79
CA PHE A 26 -43.56 3.05 11.30
C PHE A 26 -42.75 4.19 10.66
N GLN A 27 -42.90 5.41 11.18
CA GLN A 27 -41.99 6.53 10.91
C GLN A 27 -40.70 6.36 11.75
N GLY A 28 -39.96 5.30 11.49
CA GLY A 28 -38.60 5.16 11.97
C GLY A 28 -37.68 6.03 11.13
N ALA A 29 -37.39 7.25 11.59
CA ALA A 29 -36.35 8.07 10.95
C ALA A 29 -35.00 7.33 11.05
N VAL A 30 -34.37 7.02 9.92
CA VAL A 30 -33.05 6.41 9.88
C VAL A 30 -32.01 7.44 10.37
N MET A 31 -31.75 7.44 11.68
CA MET A 31 -30.86 8.39 12.35
C MET A 31 -29.37 8.12 12.10
N SER A 32 -29.01 6.96 11.55
CA SER A 32 -27.62 6.59 11.31
C SER A 32 -27.51 5.65 10.12
N ARG A 33 -26.73 6.06 9.11
CA ARG A 33 -26.28 5.18 8.02
C ARG A 33 -24.83 4.83 8.27
N ARG A 34 -24.48 3.54 8.21
CA ARG A 34 -23.09 3.08 8.33
C ARG A 34 -22.30 3.57 7.12
N VAL A 35 -21.47 4.61 7.29
CA VAL A 35 -20.55 5.08 6.25
C VAL A 35 -19.36 4.12 6.22
N HIS A 36 -19.19 3.42 5.10
CA HIS A 36 -18.04 2.54 4.90
C HIS A 36 -16.77 3.40 4.79
N LYS A 37 -15.82 3.20 5.70
CA LYS A 37 -14.61 4.02 5.81
C LYS A 37 -13.56 3.53 4.80
N SER A 38 -13.64 3.99 3.55
CA SER A 38 -12.75 3.51 2.46
C SER A 38 -11.48 4.34 2.24
N VAL A 39 -11.28 5.51 2.86
CA VAL A 39 -10.35 6.49 2.25
C VAL A 39 -8.87 6.40 2.70
N ARG A 40 -8.55 5.89 3.89
CA ARG A 40 -7.16 6.02 4.42
C ARG A 40 -6.16 5.00 3.85
N VAL A 41 -6.60 3.77 3.60
CA VAL A 41 -5.68 2.69 3.18
C VAL A 41 -5.26 2.87 1.73
N ASP A 42 -6.15 3.37 0.87
CA ASP A 42 -5.86 3.59 -0.54
C ASP A 42 -4.86 4.73 -0.76
N GLN A 43 -4.96 5.82 0.02
CA GLN A 43 -4.03 6.95 -0.04
C GLN A 43 -2.59 6.58 0.35
N ASP A 44 -2.41 5.66 1.31
CA ASP A 44 -1.09 5.22 1.75
C ASP A 44 -0.40 4.37 0.69
N LEU A 45 -1.15 3.46 0.05
CA LEU A 45 -0.65 2.62 -1.05
C LEU A 45 -0.29 3.44 -2.29
N GLU A 46 -1.11 4.44 -2.63
CA GLU A 46 -0.88 5.31 -3.78
C GLU A 46 0.38 6.16 -3.59
N ARG A 47 0.54 6.77 -2.40
CA ARG A 47 1.76 7.49 -2.03
C ARG A 47 3.01 6.60 -2.02
N ASP A 48 2.90 5.37 -1.51
CA ASP A 48 4.01 4.42 -1.55
C ASP A 48 4.40 4.05 -2.99
N LYS A 49 3.40 3.92 -3.88
CA LYS A 49 3.61 3.64 -5.30
C LYS A 49 4.25 4.82 -6.04
N GLU A 50 3.85 6.05 -5.74
CA GLU A 50 4.48 7.27 -6.27
C GLU A 50 5.95 7.38 -5.84
N GLN A 51 6.24 7.10 -4.57
CA GLN A 51 7.61 7.09 -4.07
C GLN A 51 8.46 6.01 -4.74
N ALA A 52 7.88 4.84 -5.01
CA ALA A 52 8.55 3.79 -5.75
C ALA A 52 8.77 4.17 -7.23
N ALA A 53 7.82 4.86 -7.86
CA ALA A 53 7.99 5.34 -9.24
C ALA A 53 9.07 6.44 -9.35
N ALA A 54 9.21 7.28 -8.33
CA ALA A 54 10.30 8.25 -8.24
C ALA A 54 11.65 7.63 -7.83
N PHE A 55 11.67 6.35 -7.45
CA PHE A 55 12.90 5.68 -7.04
C PHE A 55 13.78 5.39 -8.26
N ASN A 56 14.97 5.97 -8.27
CA ASN A 56 15.91 5.76 -9.37
C ASN A 56 16.42 4.31 -9.38
N MET A 57 16.05 3.60 -10.45
CA MET A 57 16.50 2.23 -10.76
C MET A 57 17.49 2.20 -11.93
N ASP A 58 18.03 3.33 -12.36
CA ASP A 58 18.97 3.35 -13.47
C ASP A 58 20.31 2.71 -13.06
N LYS A 59 20.78 1.78 -13.90
CA LYS A 59 21.92 0.93 -13.59
C LYS A 59 23.20 1.75 -13.45
N GLU A 60 23.42 2.67 -14.39
CA GLU A 60 24.63 3.51 -14.41
C GLU A 60 24.68 4.48 -13.23
N GLU A 61 23.55 5.10 -12.88
CA GLU A 61 23.45 5.95 -11.69
C GLU A 61 23.74 5.19 -10.39
N VAL A 62 23.26 3.95 -10.26
CA VAL A 62 23.50 3.14 -9.06
C VAL A 62 24.98 2.74 -8.98
N TYR A 63 25.59 2.35 -10.10
CA TYR A 63 27.01 1.98 -10.12
C TYR A 63 27.95 3.15 -9.89
N GLY A 64 27.56 4.37 -10.26
CA GLY A 64 28.31 5.60 -10.01
C GLY A 64 28.31 6.04 -8.54
N LYS A 65 27.40 5.52 -7.70
CA LYS A 65 27.34 5.88 -6.28
C LYS A 65 28.42 5.19 -5.46
N ARG A 66 28.82 5.85 -4.36
CA ARG A 66 29.72 5.26 -3.36
C ARG A 66 29.16 3.94 -2.80
N PRO A 67 30.01 2.95 -2.45
CA PRO A 67 29.58 1.66 -1.89
C PRO A 67 28.61 1.77 -0.72
N GLU A 68 28.85 2.68 0.22
CA GLU A 68 27.95 2.92 1.36
C GLU A 68 26.60 3.49 0.94
N SER A 69 26.59 4.34 -0.11
CA SER A 69 25.36 4.88 -0.68
C SER A 69 24.58 3.81 -1.44
N ARG A 70 25.28 2.88 -2.12
CA ARG A 70 24.67 1.69 -2.75
C ARG A 70 24.04 0.76 -1.71
N LEU A 71 24.64 0.58 -0.53
CA LEU A 71 24.04 -0.19 0.56
C LEU A 71 22.72 0.47 1.04
N LYS A 72 22.73 1.79 1.27
CA LYS A 72 21.51 2.53 1.66
C LYS A 72 20.44 2.46 0.58
N TRP A 73 20.84 2.53 -0.70
CA TRP A 73 19.96 2.35 -1.84
C TRP A 73 19.35 0.95 -1.85
N LEU A 74 20.15 -0.10 -1.63
CA LEU A 74 19.71 -1.48 -1.59
C LEU A 74 18.67 -1.72 -0.48
N LEU A 75 18.91 -1.15 0.70
CA LEU A 75 17.97 -1.24 1.81
C LEU A 75 16.60 -0.63 1.43
N LYS A 76 16.60 0.56 0.82
CA LYS A 76 15.37 1.19 0.33
C LYS A 76 14.70 0.36 -0.77
N ALA A 77 15.47 -0.11 -1.74
CA ALA A 77 14.95 -0.95 -2.82
C ALA A 77 14.27 -2.21 -2.28
N MET A 78 14.88 -2.88 -1.28
CA MET A 78 14.28 -4.04 -0.62
C MET A 78 12.97 -3.72 0.10
N THR A 79 12.86 -2.55 0.75
CA THR A 79 11.59 -2.14 1.37
C THR A 79 10.48 -1.96 0.34
N PHE A 80 10.79 -1.39 -0.83
CA PHE A 80 9.81 -1.19 -1.90
C PHE A 80 9.40 -2.52 -2.56
N VAL A 81 10.34 -3.44 -2.71
CA VAL A 81 10.07 -4.79 -3.19
C VAL A 81 9.21 -5.58 -2.20
N GLY A 82 9.48 -5.49 -0.90
CA GLY A 82 8.62 -6.08 0.14
C GLY A 82 7.19 -5.55 0.10
N LYS A 83 7.02 -4.26 -0.23
CA LYS A 83 5.71 -3.63 -0.47
C LYS A 83 5.08 -3.95 -1.84
N LYS A 84 5.73 -4.76 -2.69
CA LYS A 84 5.31 -5.11 -4.07
C LYS A 84 5.14 -3.91 -4.99
N THR A 85 5.83 -2.81 -4.70
CA THR A 85 5.78 -1.58 -5.52
C THR A 85 6.80 -1.58 -6.65
N LEU A 86 7.89 -2.34 -6.49
CA LEU A 86 8.96 -2.50 -7.49
C LEU A 86 9.05 -3.94 -7.99
N LYS A 87 9.53 -4.09 -9.24
CA LYS A 87 9.80 -5.39 -9.85
C LYS A 87 11.11 -5.96 -9.29
N VAL A 88 11.01 -7.17 -8.74
CA VAL A 88 12.16 -7.92 -8.19
C VAL A 88 13.21 -8.21 -9.27
N GLY A 89 12.78 -8.45 -10.52
CA GLY A 89 13.67 -8.76 -11.64
C GLY A 89 14.68 -7.64 -11.95
N ASP A 90 14.20 -6.41 -12.05
CA ASP A 90 15.06 -5.26 -12.34
C ASP A 90 16.07 -5.02 -11.20
N LEU A 91 15.65 -5.22 -9.95
CA LEU A 91 16.56 -5.14 -8.79
C LEU A 91 17.61 -6.27 -8.80
N TYR A 92 17.20 -7.48 -9.15
CA TYR A 92 18.10 -8.63 -9.25
C TYR A 92 19.21 -8.39 -10.29
N ASP A 93 18.86 -7.85 -11.45
CA ASP A 93 19.84 -7.52 -12.50
C ASP A 93 20.87 -6.48 -12.06
N ILE A 94 20.45 -5.49 -11.26
CA ILE A 94 21.35 -4.45 -10.75
C ILE A 94 22.35 -5.05 -9.77
N VAL A 95 21.86 -5.86 -8.82
CA VAL A 95 22.62 -6.37 -7.68
C VAL A 95 23.57 -7.49 -8.09
N THR A 96 23.17 -8.35 -9.03
CA THR A 96 24.02 -9.45 -9.52
C THR A 96 25.14 -8.98 -10.43
N HIS A 97 25.08 -7.72 -10.89
CA HIS A 97 26.12 -7.18 -11.74
C HIS A 97 27.42 -6.90 -10.96
N LYS A 98 28.56 -7.33 -11.49
CA LYS A 98 29.89 -7.17 -10.84
C LYS A 98 30.17 -5.72 -10.44
N ARG A 99 29.79 -4.74 -11.27
CA ARG A 99 29.96 -3.29 -10.98
C ARG A 99 29.24 -2.82 -9.72
N PHE A 100 28.23 -3.55 -9.23
CA PHE A 100 27.54 -3.22 -7.99
C PHE A 100 28.41 -3.42 -6.74
N VAL A 101 29.35 -4.37 -6.78
CA VAL A 101 30.24 -4.68 -5.66
C VAL A 101 31.63 -4.08 -5.85
N VAL A 102 31.98 -3.64 -7.07
CA VAL A 102 33.26 -2.97 -7.37
C VAL A 102 33.53 -1.82 -6.39
N GLY A 103 34.67 -1.87 -5.71
CA GLY A 103 35.10 -0.84 -4.75
C GLY A 103 34.40 -0.90 -3.38
N ALA A 104 33.59 -1.92 -3.11
CA ALA A 104 33.06 -2.16 -1.76
C ALA A 104 34.16 -2.72 -0.85
N SER A 105 34.26 -2.19 0.37
CA SER A 105 35.09 -2.80 1.40
C SER A 105 34.44 -4.09 1.89
N ASP A 106 35.23 -5.03 2.42
CA ASP A 106 34.75 -6.32 2.92
C ASP A 106 33.57 -6.17 3.89
N LYS A 107 33.64 -5.18 4.78
CA LYS A 107 32.55 -4.89 5.74
C LYS A 107 31.24 -4.54 5.03
N VAL A 108 31.30 -3.69 4.01
CA VAL A 108 30.12 -3.25 3.24
C VAL A 108 29.62 -4.38 2.35
N GLY A 109 30.51 -5.14 1.73
CA GLY A 109 30.16 -6.32 0.92
C GLY A 109 29.42 -7.39 1.73
N VAL A 110 29.91 -7.71 2.94
CA VAL A 110 29.24 -8.63 3.86
C VAL A 110 27.86 -8.11 4.26
N GLN A 111 27.73 -6.81 4.53
CA GLN A 111 26.43 -6.22 4.84
C GLN A 111 25.45 -6.31 3.66
N MET A 112 25.89 -5.99 2.44
CA MET A 112 25.08 -6.14 1.22
C MET A 112 24.62 -7.59 1.06
N LYS A 113 25.54 -8.56 1.18
CA LYS A 113 25.23 -9.99 1.08
C LYS A 113 24.23 -10.45 2.13
N ARG A 114 24.42 -10.07 3.40
CA ARG A 114 23.46 -10.41 4.48
C ARG A 114 22.07 -9.84 4.21
N LEU A 115 21.99 -8.62 3.70
CA LEU A 115 20.72 -7.96 3.38
C LEU A 115 19.97 -8.70 2.26
N LEU A 116 20.71 -9.17 1.26
CA LEU A 116 20.18 -9.98 0.17
C LEU A 116 19.68 -11.35 0.64
N LEU A 117 20.47 -12.05 1.46
CA LEU A 117 20.09 -13.37 1.99
C LEU A 117 18.89 -13.29 2.94
N ALA A 118 18.84 -12.28 3.81
CA ALA A 118 17.68 -12.05 4.68
C ALA A 118 16.38 -11.83 3.88
N ASN A 119 16.48 -11.22 2.70
CA ASN A 119 15.36 -10.97 1.80
C ASN A 119 15.27 -11.97 0.64
N ALA A 120 15.98 -13.11 0.72
CA ALA A 120 16.02 -14.11 -0.35
C ALA A 120 14.62 -14.62 -0.72
N HIS A 121 13.70 -14.67 0.25
CA HIS A 121 12.30 -15.07 0.07
C HIS A 121 11.50 -14.18 -0.91
N LEU A 122 11.97 -12.96 -1.20
CA LEU A 122 11.35 -12.06 -2.19
C LEU A 122 11.70 -12.44 -3.64
N PHE A 123 12.75 -13.24 -3.82
CA PHE A 123 13.26 -13.65 -5.13
C PHE A 123 12.67 -14.98 -5.58
N SER A 124 12.65 -15.21 -6.89
CA SER A 124 12.27 -16.50 -7.47
C SER A 124 13.23 -17.61 -7.01
N SER A 125 12.76 -18.86 -6.92
CA SER A 125 13.60 -20.03 -6.59
C SER A 125 14.82 -20.17 -7.49
N LYS A 126 14.73 -19.78 -8.77
CA LYS A 126 15.88 -19.75 -9.70
C LYS A 126 16.91 -18.68 -9.32
N GLN A 127 16.43 -17.50 -8.94
CA GLN A 127 17.27 -16.38 -8.51
C GLN A 127 17.93 -16.66 -7.16
N GLN A 128 17.19 -17.26 -6.21
CA GLN A 128 17.71 -17.70 -4.91
C GLN A 128 18.87 -18.68 -5.07
N LYS A 129 18.70 -19.71 -5.92
CA LYS A 129 19.75 -20.68 -6.20
C LYS A 129 21.01 -20.04 -6.76
N PHE A 130 20.87 -19.07 -7.67
CA PHE A 130 22.02 -18.34 -8.21
C PHE A 130 22.76 -17.52 -7.13
N MET A 131 22.02 -16.85 -6.27
CA MET A 131 22.59 -16.04 -5.18
C MET A 131 23.27 -16.89 -4.11
N GLN A 132 22.78 -18.12 -3.89
CA GLN A 132 23.37 -19.11 -2.99
C GLN A 132 24.49 -19.92 -3.64
N SER A 133 24.54 -20.04 -4.97
CA SER A 133 25.60 -20.79 -5.65
C SER A 133 26.90 -20.00 -5.76
N GLU A 134 26.85 -18.67 -5.75
CA GLU A 134 28.05 -17.82 -5.59
C GLU A 134 28.62 -17.85 -4.15
N GLU A 135 28.11 -18.74 -3.30
CA GLU A 135 28.58 -18.96 -1.93
C GLU A 135 29.67 -20.03 -1.81
N SER A 136 30.00 -20.73 -2.91
CA SER A 136 31.00 -21.82 -2.98
C SER A 136 32.31 -21.40 -3.63
#